data_AF-A0A960H9C4-F1
#
_entry.id   AF-A0A960H9C4-F1
#
_cell.length_a   1.000
_cell.length_b   1.000
_cell.length_c   1.000
_cell.angle_alpha   90.00
_cell.angle_beta   90.00
_cell.angle_gamma   90.00
#
_symmetry.space_group_name_H-M   'P 1'
#
loop_
_entity.id
_entity.type
_entity.pdbx_description
1 polymer ?
#
loop_
_entity_poly.entity_id
_entity_poly.type
_entity_poly.pdbx_seq_one_letter_code
_entity_poly.pdbx_strand_id
1 'polypeptide(L)'
;AKNDAEEAAVIAEAGAFGSVTVSTQMAGRGTDIRLGGSGVGDNAAEKKRVAELGGLHVIGTGRHHTERLDNQLRGRAGRQGDPGSSLFFSSWEDDVVVAHLDPNKLPMECDDDGKVVHPKAASLLENAQRIAEGRLLEVHATTWRYNQLIAQQRGILVERRDTLLRTATARDELAELSPTRYEELVEQLGPDAEEKLEKICRLIMLHHLDRGWTEHLAYLADIRESIHLRALGRQNPLDEFHRMAVDAFASLAADAIEAAQQTFDTAPSIEDELGVDLSKLARPTSTWTYMVHDNPLADDAMSALSLPGVFR
;
A
#
# COMPACT_ATOMS: atom_id res chain seq x y z
N ALA A 1 -8.57 7.28 11.80
CA ALA A 1 -9.98 6.94 11.98
C ALA A 1 -10.04 5.63 12.75
N LYS A 2 -10.84 5.56 13.82
CA LYS A 2 -11.02 4.32 14.61
C LYS A 2 -12.41 3.72 14.42
N ASN A 3 -13.41 4.54 14.12
CA ASN A 3 -14.78 4.10 13.89
C ASN A 3 -15.44 4.99 12.82
N ASP A 4 -15.40 4.55 11.57
CA ASP A 4 -15.85 5.35 10.43
C ASP A 4 -17.34 5.72 10.51
N ALA A 5 -18.17 4.84 11.07
CA ALA A 5 -19.61 5.08 11.19
C ALA A 5 -19.94 6.17 12.22
N GLU A 6 -19.28 6.14 13.39
CA GLU A 6 -19.42 7.19 14.40
C GLU A 6 -18.82 8.51 13.92
N GLU A 7 -17.65 8.46 13.27
CA GLU A 7 -17.02 9.64 12.69
C GLU A 7 -17.92 10.30 11.63
N ALA A 8 -18.56 9.51 10.77
CA ALA A 8 -19.52 10.01 9.80
C ALA A 8 -20.74 10.67 10.48
N ALA A 9 -21.30 10.06 11.52
CA ALA A 9 -22.44 10.63 12.24
C ALA A 9 -22.09 11.99 12.87
N VAL A 10 -20.92 12.12 13.48
CA VAL A 10 -20.44 13.39 14.07
C VAL A 10 -20.22 14.44 12.99
N ILE A 11 -19.60 14.06 11.86
CA ILE A 11 -19.28 14.98 10.77
C ILE A 11 -20.54 15.47 10.04
N ALA A 12 -21.58 14.63 9.95
CA ALA A 12 -22.85 15.02 9.36
C ALA A 12 -23.55 16.16 10.16
N GLU A 13 -23.29 16.26 11.47
CA GLU A 13 -23.80 17.34 12.33
C GLU A 13 -22.85 18.53 12.47
N ALA A 14 -21.65 18.49 11.86
CA ALA A 14 -20.63 19.52 12.03
C ALA A 14 -21.02 20.91 11.50
N GLY A 15 -22.07 21.01 10.68
CA GLY A 15 -22.58 22.27 10.14
C GLY A 15 -23.74 22.88 10.95
N ALA A 16 -24.12 22.30 12.09
CA ALA A 16 -25.16 22.84 12.97
C ALA A 16 -24.74 24.18 13.63
N PHE A 17 -25.71 24.92 14.17
CA PHE A 17 -25.38 26.18 14.84
C PHE A 17 -24.55 25.93 16.12
N GLY A 18 -23.40 26.59 16.23
CA GLY A 18 -22.54 26.52 17.41
C GLY A 18 -21.73 25.23 17.54
N SER A 19 -21.72 24.38 16.51
CA SER A 19 -20.87 23.19 16.47
C SER A 19 -19.40 23.57 16.34
N VAL A 20 -18.54 22.84 17.06
CA VAL A 20 -17.08 22.86 16.88
C VAL A 20 -16.63 21.42 16.76
N THR A 21 -16.09 21.07 15.59
CA THR A 21 -15.65 19.70 15.30
C THR A 21 -14.16 19.70 15.04
N VAL A 22 -13.42 18.96 15.86
CA VAL A 22 -11.98 18.72 15.66
C VAL A 22 -11.82 17.39 14.93
N SER A 23 -11.20 17.44 13.76
CA SER A 23 -10.96 16.27 12.91
C SER A 23 -9.48 16.11 12.67
N THR A 24 -8.98 14.88 12.76
CA THR A 24 -7.67 14.53 12.19
C THR A 24 -7.79 14.43 10.67
N GLN A 25 -6.67 14.56 9.95
CA GLN A 25 -6.57 14.84 8.50
C GLN A 25 -7.70 14.26 7.62
N MET A 26 -7.99 12.97 7.75
CA MET A 26 -8.89 12.23 6.85
C MET A 26 -10.16 11.69 7.52
N ALA A 27 -10.43 12.06 8.78
CA ALA A 27 -11.64 11.61 9.47
C ALA A 27 -12.90 12.18 8.79
N GLY A 28 -13.97 11.38 8.75
CA GLY A 28 -15.23 11.74 8.10
C GLY A 28 -15.14 11.99 6.58
N ARG A 29 -14.14 11.42 5.90
CA ARG A 29 -14.07 11.50 4.43
C ARG A 29 -15.30 10.84 3.80
N GLY A 30 -15.88 11.48 2.78
CA GLY A 30 -17.07 10.99 2.10
C GLY A 30 -18.41 11.36 2.78
N THR A 31 -18.37 11.98 3.95
CA THR A 31 -19.57 12.56 4.59
C THR A 31 -19.64 14.06 4.30
N ASP A 32 -20.79 14.51 3.82
CA ASP A 32 -21.05 15.91 3.51
C ASP A 32 -21.47 16.68 4.77
N ILE A 33 -20.81 17.82 4.99
CA ILE A 33 -21.16 18.75 6.08
C ILE A 33 -22.21 19.71 5.53
N ARG A 34 -23.47 19.54 5.91
CA ARG A 34 -24.57 20.42 5.51
C ARG A 34 -24.76 21.52 6.54
N LEU A 35 -25.00 22.75 6.07
CA LEU A 35 -25.36 23.86 6.96
C LEU A 35 -26.70 23.53 7.66
N GLY A 36 -26.70 23.57 8.99
CA GLY A 36 -27.82 23.18 9.84
C GLY A 36 -27.76 21.75 10.40
N GLY A 37 -26.89 20.87 9.90
CA GLY A 37 -26.81 19.46 10.35
C GLY A 37 -27.52 18.48 9.41
N SER A 38 -27.52 17.18 9.76
CA SER A 38 -27.89 16.11 8.81
C SER A 38 -29.39 15.93 8.63
N GLY A 39 -30.18 16.25 9.66
CA GLY A 39 -31.64 16.15 9.67
C GLY A 39 -32.38 17.31 8.99
N VAL A 40 -31.64 18.26 8.43
CA VAL A 40 -32.17 19.52 7.95
C VAL A 40 -32.49 19.46 6.46
N GLY A 41 -33.76 19.58 6.09
CA GLY A 41 -34.18 19.81 4.70
C GLY A 41 -33.73 21.19 4.20
N ASP A 42 -33.56 21.36 2.90
CA ASP A 42 -32.92 22.54 2.26
C ASP A 42 -33.52 23.93 2.60
N ASN A 43 -34.70 23.99 3.24
CA ASN A 43 -35.44 25.20 3.59
C ASN A 43 -35.61 25.44 5.10
N ALA A 44 -34.84 24.78 5.96
CA ALA A 44 -34.99 24.96 7.39
C ALA A 44 -34.38 26.27 7.91
N ALA A 45 -35.00 26.80 8.97
CA ALA A 45 -34.55 28.01 9.67
C ALA A 45 -33.07 27.93 10.11
N GLU A 46 -32.58 26.74 10.48
CA GLU A 46 -31.19 26.54 10.90
C GLU A 46 -30.18 26.70 9.77
N LYS A 47 -30.45 26.12 8.59
CA LYS A 47 -29.58 26.31 7.41
C LYS A 47 -29.44 27.79 7.08
N LYS A 48 -30.56 28.52 7.06
CA LYS A 48 -30.57 29.96 6.80
C LYS A 48 -29.78 30.74 7.85
N ARG A 49 -29.98 30.42 9.14
CA ARG A 49 -29.25 31.04 10.25
C ARG A 49 -27.73 30.85 10.12
N VAL A 50 -27.28 29.64 9.82
CA VAL A 50 -25.84 29.35 9.66
C VAL A 50 -25.29 30.04 8.40
N ALA A 51 -26.05 30.06 7.31
CA ALA A 51 -25.65 30.77 6.09
C ALA A 51 -25.52 32.29 6.31
N GLU A 52 -26.44 32.92 7.04
CA GLU A 52 -26.38 34.35 7.40
C GLU A 52 -25.15 34.70 8.25
N LEU A 53 -24.61 33.74 9.00
CA LEU A 53 -23.38 33.89 9.78
C LEU A 53 -22.09 33.69 8.96
N GLY A 54 -22.20 33.40 7.66
CA GLY A 54 -21.07 33.14 6.77
C GLY A 54 -20.78 31.66 6.52
N GLY A 55 -21.63 30.76 6.99
CA GLY A 55 -21.56 29.32 6.74
C GLY A 55 -20.45 28.60 7.51
N LEU A 56 -19.97 27.48 6.96
CA LEU A 56 -18.93 26.68 7.59
C LEU A 56 -17.57 27.40 7.53
N HIS A 57 -16.91 27.53 8.68
CA HIS A 57 -15.54 28.04 8.78
C HIS A 57 -14.57 26.89 9.01
N VAL A 58 -13.69 26.66 8.04
CA VAL A 58 -12.66 25.61 8.10
C VAL A 58 -11.35 26.19 8.61
N ILE A 59 -10.79 25.58 9.65
CA ILE A 59 -9.48 25.96 10.19
C ILE A 59 -8.49 24.81 9.99
N GLY A 60 -7.45 25.05 9.21
CA GLY A 60 -6.27 24.18 9.15
C GLY A 60 -5.25 24.62 10.19
N THR A 61 -4.80 23.72 11.06
CA THR A 61 -3.82 24.00 12.12
C THR A 61 -2.37 23.74 11.69
N GLY A 62 -2.13 23.69 10.38
CA GLY A 62 -0.84 23.39 9.76
C GLY A 62 -1.05 23.08 8.28
N ARG A 63 0.04 23.11 7.50
CA ARG A 63 0.00 22.62 6.11
C ARG A 63 0.35 21.14 6.05
N HIS A 64 -0.33 20.42 5.17
CA HIS A 64 0.03 19.05 4.85
C HIS A 64 1.23 18.99 3.91
N HIS A 65 1.84 17.81 3.74
CA HIS A 65 2.91 17.60 2.76
C HIS A 65 2.51 17.90 1.31
N THR A 66 1.22 17.95 1.00
CA THR A 66 0.71 18.24 -0.34
C THR A 66 -0.43 19.26 -0.28
N GLU A 67 -0.44 20.22 -1.20
CA GLU A 67 -1.48 21.26 -1.29
C GLU A 67 -2.86 20.66 -1.55
N ARG A 68 -2.89 19.51 -2.23
CA ARG A 68 -4.12 18.75 -2.50
C ARG A 68 -4.91 18.43 -1.22
N LEU A 69 -4.23 18.09 -0.11
CA LEU A 69 -4.88 17.78 1.16
C LEU A 69 -5.42 19.04 1.84
N ASP A 70 -4.68 20.14 1.76
CA ASP A 70 -5.15 21.44 2.24
C ASP A 70 -6.41 21.88 1.47
N ASN A 71 -6.41 21.73 0.14
CA ASN A 71 -7.55 22.06 -0.70
C ASN A 71 -8.75 21.14 -0.46
N GLN A 72 -8.55 19.87 -0.09
CA GLN A 72 -9.64 19.00 0.36
C GLN A 72 -10.28 19.49 1.65
N LEU A 73 -9.47 19.97 2.59
CA LEU A 73 -9.97 20.55 3.83
C LEU A 73 -10.76 21.84 3.53
N ARG A 74 -10.21 22.74 2.71
CA ARG A 74 -10.92 23.96 2.24
C ARG A 74 -12.26 23.62 1.59
N GLY A 75 -12.28 22.62 0.71
CA GLY A 75 -13.46 22.17 -0.03
C GLY A 75 -14.56 21.56 0.83
N ARG A 76 -14.36 21.40 2.15
CA ARG A 76 -15.45 21.04 3.07
C ARG A 76 -16.41 22.20 3.32
N ALA A 77 -15.94 23.44 3.21
CA ALA A 77 -16.78 24.64 3.22
C ALA A 77 -17.22 25.02 1.80
N GLY A 78 -18.29 25.83 1.70
CA GLY A 78 -18.72 26.41 0.42
C GLY A 78 -19.38 25.42 -0.55
N ARG A 79 -19.97 24.33 -0.05
CA ARG A 79 -20.60 23.30 -0.89
C ARG A 79 -21.90 23.83 -1.51
N GLN A 80 -22.18 23.44 -2.76
CA GLN A 80 -23.41 23.84 -3.48
C GLN A 80 -23.64 25.37 -3.55
N GLY A 81 -22.57 26.17 -3.48
CA GLY A 81 -22.66 27.63 -3.47
C GLY A 81 -23.07 28.23 -2.11
N ASP A 82 -23.14 27.43 -1.05
CA ASP A 82 -23.30 27.92 0.31
C ASP A 82 -22.15 28.89 0.67
N PRO A 83 -22.39 29.88 1.55
CA PRO A 83 -21.30 30.68 2.09
C PRO A 83 -20.37 29.79 2.91
N GLY A 84 -19.10 30.15 2.94
CA GLY A 84 -18.09 29.43 3.69
C GLY A 84 -16.76 30.17 3.65
N SER A 85 -15.90 29.86 4.60
CA SER A 85 -14.57 30.44 4.67
C SER A 85 -13.56 29.42 5.17
N SER A 86 -12.30 29.65 4.86
CA SER A 86 -11.21 28.79 5.31
C SER A 86 -10.00 29.61 5.69
N LEU A 87 -9.33 29.24 6.79
CA LEU A 87 -8.10 29.84 7.26
C LEU A 87 -7.10 28.74 7.62
N PHE A 88 -5.82 28.96 7.31
CA PHE A 88 -4.74 28.07 7.71
C PHE A 88 -3.79 28.82 8.63
N PHE A 89 -3.49 28.20 9.76
CA PHE A 89 -2.38 28.58 10.63
C PHE A 89 -1.19 27.71 10.29
N SER A 90 0.01 28.30 10.30
CA SER A 90 1.25 27.57 10.07
C SER A 90 2.35 28.24 10.87
N SER A 91 3.28 27.44 11.36
CA SER A 91 4.45 27.87 12.12
C SER A 91 5.73 27.55 11.37
N TRP A 92 6.81 28.27 11.69
CA TRP A 92 8.16 27.86 11.30
C TRP A 92 8.61 26.56 11.97
N GLU A 93 7.93 26.16 13.03
CA GLU A 93 8.15 24.91 13.76
C GLU A 93 7.37 23.72 13.18
N ASP A 94 6.51 23.93 12.17
CA ASP A 94 5.76 22.84 11.54
C ASP A 94 6.70 21.87 10.81
N ASP A 95 6.41 20.56 10.85
CA ASP A 95 7.23 19.51 10.25
C ASP A 95 7.59 19.76 8.78
N VAL A 96 6.64 20.26 7.98
CA VAL A 96 6.85 20.57 6.56
C VAL A 96 7.89 21.68 6.37
N VAL A 97 7.98 22.64 7.30
CA VAL A 97 8.99 23.70 7.25
C VAL A 97 10.33 23.15 7.72
N VAL A 98 10.35 22.55 8.92
CA VAL A 98 11.56 22.08 9.58
C VAL A 98 12.32 21.06 8.72
N ALA A 99 11.60 20.17 8.03
CA ALA A 99 12.21 19.13 7.20
C ALA A 99 12.78 19.62 5.84
N HIS A 100 12.39 20.82 5.39
CA HIS A 100 12.60 21.24 4.00
C HIS A 100 13.21 22.63 3.82
N LEU A 101 13.17 23.50 4.82
CA LEU A 101 13.77 24.83 4.77
C LEU A 101 14.92 24.98 5.77
N ASP A 102 15.86 25.86 5.42
CA ASP A 102 16.96 26.24 6.31
C ASP A 102 16.46 27.26 7.35
N PRO A 103 16.48 26.94 8.66
CA PRO A 103 15.95 27.80 9.70
C PRO A 103 16.65 29.16 9.75
N ASN A 104 17.93 29.24 9.36
CA ASN A 104 18.68 30.50 9.37
C ASN A 104 18.20 31.51 8.31
N LYS A 105 17.41 31.05 7.32
CA LYS A 105 16.89 31.88 6.23
C LYS A 105 15.44 32.31 6.45
N LEU A 106 14.82 31.90 7.56
CA LEU A 106 13.44 32.23 7.88
C LEU A 106 13.36 33.63 8.51
N PRO A 107 12.40 34.47 8.09
CA PRO A 107 12.16 35.75 8.73
C PRO A 107 11.53 35.54 10.11
N MET A 108 12.14 36.11 11.14
CA MET A 108 11.72 35.97 12.55
C MET A 108 10.98 37.20 13.09
N GLU A 109 10.84 38.25 12.28
CA GLU A 109 10.10 39.46 12.68
C GLU A 109 8.60 39.14 12.78
N CYS A 110 8.04 39.36 13.97
CA CYS A 110 6.64 39.13 14.29
C CYS A 110 5.98 40.40 14.87
N ASP A 111 4.66 40.47 14.81
CA ASP A 111 3.87 41.43 15.58
C ASP A 111 3.70 41.00 17.05
N ASP A 112 2.99 41.81 17.84
CA ASP A 112 2.77 41.60 19.28
C ASP A 112 2.05 40.27 19.59
N ASP A 113 1.30 39.72 18.63
CA ASP A 113 0.56 38.46 18.75
C ASP A 113 1.38 37.26 18.21
N GLY A 114 2.63 37.48 17.78
CA GLY A 114 3.54 36.45 17.30
C GLY A 114 3.38 36.07 15.84
N LYS A 115 2.57 36.80 15.06
CA LYS A 115 2.40 36.55 13.62
C LYS A 115 3.56 37.13 12.84
N VAL A 116 4.16 36.31 11.99
CA VAL A 116 5.25 36.71 11.09
C VAL A 116 4.75 37.78 10.10
N VAL A 117 5.37 38.97 10.12
CA VAL A 117 4.94 40.12 9.32
C VAL A 117 5.58 40.19 7.93
N HIS A 118 6.61 39.38 7.70
CA HIS A 118 7.39 39.45 6.48
C HIS A 118 6.55 39.04 5.24
N PRO A 119 6.49 39.88 4.18
CA PRO A 119 5.56 39.68 3.06
C PRO A 119 5.81 38.39 2.26
N LYS A 120 7.02 37.84 2.31
CA LYS A 120 7.36 36.56 1.65
C LYS A 120 7.16 35.31 2.50
N ALA A 121 6.68 35.44 3.75
CA ALA A 121 6.50 34.28 4.63
C ALA A 121 5.58 33.22 3.99
N ALA A 122 4.46 33.64 3.41
CA ALA A 122 3.55 32.75 2.70
C ALA A 122 4.23 32.01 1.51
N SER A 123 5.03 32.73 0.71
CA SER A 123 5.75 32.13 -0.41
C SER A 123 6.82 31.12 0.02
N LEU A 124 7.45 31.33 1.19
CA LEU A 124 8.39 30.36 1.77
C LEU A 124 7.65 29.08 2.20
N LEU A 125 6.48 29.20 2.84
CA LEU A 125 5.64 28.04 3.19
C LEU A 125 5.21 27.26 1.95
N GLU A 126 4.79 27.93 0.88
CA GLU A 126 4.49 27.27 -0.39
C GLU A 126 5.70 26.55 -0.98
N ASN A 127 6.89 27.16 -0.89
CA ASN A 127 8.12 26.53 -1.36
C ASN A 127 8.47 25.27 -0.54
N ALA A 128 8.32 25.31 0.79
CA ALA A 128 8.51 24.14 1.65
C ALA A 128 7.59 22.98 1.22
N GLN A 129 6.31 23.28 0.98
CA GLN A 129 5.33 22.31 0.52
C GLN A 129 5.68 21.75 -0.87
N ARG A 130 6.11 22.59 -1.83
CA ARG A 130 6.57 22.11 -3.16
C ARG A 130 7.78 21.18 -3.06
N ILE A 131 8.72 21.46 -2.14
CA ILE A 131 9.87 20.58 -1.89
C ILE A 131 9.39 19.25 -1.30
N ALA A 132 8.46 19.28 -0.34
CA ALA A 132 7.86 18.09 0.25
C ALA A 132 7.17 17.21 -0.81
N GLU A 133 6.36 17.82 -1.67
CA GLU A 133 5.69 17.14 -2.78
C GLU A 133 6.68 16.50 -3.76
N GLY A 134 7.73 17.23 -4.12
CA GLY A 134 8.78 16.72 -5.01
C GLY A 134 9.49 15.49 -4.43
N ARG A 135 9.84 15.53 -3.13
CA ARG A 135 10.44 14.36 -2.43
C ARG A 135 9.48 13.17 -2.40
N LEU A 136 8.21 13.40 -2.08
CA LEU A 136 7.20 12.33 -2.08
C LEU A 136 6.99 11.73 -3.47
N LEU A 137 7.02 12.54 -4.53
CA LEU A 137 6.92 12.08 -5.90
C LEU A 137 8.12 11.20 -6.29
N GLU A 138 9.34 11.58 -5.86
CA GLU A 138 10.54 10.80 -6.09
C GLU A 138 10.51 9.45 -5.36
N VAL A 139 10.11 9.45 -4.09
CA VAL A 139 9.88 8.22 -3.32
C VAL A 139 8.87 7.33 -4.03
N HIS A 140 7.72 7.90 -4.43
CA HIS A 140 6.68 7.17 -5.15
C HIS A 140 7.21 6.56 -6.46
N ALA A 141 7.91 7.35 -7.28
CA ALA A 141 8.48 6.88 -8.54
C ALA A 141 9.48 5.74 -8.31
N THR A 142 10.33 5.86 -7.29
CA THR A 142 11.31 4.84 -6.92
C THR A 142 10.62 3.56 -6.45
N THR A 143 9.69 3.65 -5.49
CA THR A 143 8.89 2.51 -5.02
C THR A 143 8.13 1.83 -6.15
N TRP A 144 7.57 2.60 -7.08
CA TRP A 144 6.88 2.06 -8.25
C TRP A 144 7.84 1.27 -9.16
N ARG A 145 9.04 1.77 -9.45
CA ARG A 145 10.05 1.07 -10.26
C ARG A 145 10.48 -0.28 -9.66
N TYR A 146 10.59 -0.36 -8.34
CA TYR A 146 10.85 -1.65 -7.66
C TYR A 146 9.67 -2.61 -7.80
N ASN A 147 8.44 -2.13 -7.60
CA ASN A 147 7.24 -2.97 -7.65
C ASN A 147 6.82 -3.38 -9.06
N GLN A 148 7.20 -2.63 -10.10
CA GLN A 148 6.79 -2.92 -11.47
C GLN A 148 7.26 -4.31 -11.93
N LEU A 149 8.51 -4.67 -11.64
CA LEU A 149 9.06 -5.99 -11.97
C LEU A 149 8.33 -7.10 -11.19
N ILE A 150 8.09 -6.89 -9.90
CA ILE A 150 7.37 -7.85 -9.05
C ILE A 150 5.95 -8.08 -9.57
N ALA A 151 5.27 -7.03 -10.04
CA ALA A 151 3.95 -7.13 -10.63
C ALA A 151 3.95 -7.91 -11.94
N GLN A 152 4.97 -7.74 -12.79
CA GLN A 152 5.14 -8.52 -14.02
C GLN A 152 5.36 -10.01 -13.71
N GLN A 153 6.27 -10.31 -12.78
CA GLN A 153 6.55 -11.67 -12.31
C GLN A 153 5.30 -12.33 -11.72
N ARG A 154 4.54 -11.59 -10.89
CA ARG A 154 3.25 -12.03 -10.36
C ARG A 154 2.25 -12.34 -11.48
N GLY A 155 2.24 -11.55 -12.55
CA GLY A 155 1.40 -11.79 -13.73
C GLY A 155 1.64 -13.18 -14.34
N ILE A 156 2.91 -13.51 -14.58
CA ILE A 156 3.34 -14.82 -15.10
C ILE A 156 2.91 -15.96 -14.16
N LEU A 157 3.14 -15.79 -12.86
CA LEU A 157 2.77 -16.80 -11.85
C LEU A 157 1.26 -17.01 -11.77
N VAL A 158 0.48 -15.93 -11.80
CA VAL A 158 -0.99 -16.02 -11.75
C VAL A 158 -1.53 -16.71 -13.00
N GLU A 159 -0.97 -16.45 -14.18
CA GLU A 159 -1.36 -17.13 -15.42
C GLU A 159 -1.08 -18.65 -15.36
N ARG A 160 0.11 -19.03 -14.88
CA ARG A 160 0.46 -20.44 -14.67
C ARG A 160 -0.47 -21.09 -13.64
N ARG A 161 -0.72 -20.40 -12.53
CA ARG A 161 -1.60 -20.86 -11.44
C ARG A 161 -3.04 -21.06 -11.93
N ASP A 162 -3.55 -20.15 -12.75
CA ASP A 162 -4.88 -20.22 -13.35
C ASP A 162 -5.01 -21.43 -14.30
N THR A 163 -3.96 -21.69 -15.09
CA THR A 163 -3.88 -22.89 -15.94
C THR A 163 -4.00 -24.16 -15.08
N LEU A 164 -3.16 -24.31 -14.05
CA LEU A 164 -3.19 -25.47 -13.15
C LEU A 164 -4.55 -25.65 -12.43
N LEU A 165 -5.26 -24.55 -12.13
CA LEU A 165 -6.58 -24.58 -11.49
C LEU A 165 -7.70 -25.01 -12.43
N ARG A 166 -7.61 -24.66 -13.72
CA ARG A 166 -8.71 -24.79 -14.68
C ARG A 166 -8.58 -25.97 -15.65
N THR A 167 -7.40 -26.58 -15.74
CA THR A 167 -7.12 -27.67 -16.67
C THR A 167 -6.53 -28.89 -15.95
N ALA A 168 -6.33 -29.96 -16.70
CA ALA A 168 -5.63 -31.16 -16.26
C ALA A 168 -4.09 -31.04 -16.38
N THR A 169 -3.55 -29.85 -16.68
CA THR A 169 -2.12 -29.63 -16.96
C THR A 169 -1.21 -30.19 -15.87
N ALA A 170 -1.58 -30.03 -14.58
CA ALA A 170 -0.78 -30.57 -13.48
C ALA A 170 -0.64 -32.10 -13.53
N ARG A 171 -1.70 -32.80 -13.92
CA ARG A 171 -1.72 -34.26 -14.07
C ARG A 171 -0.89 -34.68 -15.26
N ASP A 172 -1.10 -34.04 -16.40
CA ASP A 172 -0.43 -34.38 -17.66
C ASP A 172 1.09 -34.24 -17.54
N GLU A 173 1.55 -33.13 -16.93
CA GLU A 173 2.99 -32.91 -16.72
C GLU A 173 3.60 -33.89 -15.72
N LEU A 174 2.94 -34.17 -14.59
CA LEU A 174 3.46 -35.15 -13.62
C LEU A 174 3.43 -36.58 -14.15
N ALA A 175 2.46 -36.93 -15.00
CA ALA A 175 2.42 -38.20 -15.69
C ALA A 175 3.59 -38.36 -16.67
N GLU A 176 3.95 -37.28 -17.38
CA GLU A 176 5.11 -37.27 -18.29
C GLU A 176 6.44 -37.34 -17.54
N LEU A 177 6.56 -36.63 -16.42
CA LEU A 177 7.78 -36.57 -15.62
C LEU A 177 8.02 -37.85 -14.81
N SER A 178 6.96 -38.48 -14.28
CA SER A 178 7.04 -39.67 -13.43
C SER A 178 6.06 -40.77 -13.88
N PRO A 179 6.28 -41.38 -15.07
CA PRO A 179 5.34 -42.31 -15.67
C PRO A 179 5.15 -43.59 -14.85
N THR A 180 6.22 -44.17 -14.34
CA THR A 180 6.16 -45.39 -13.52
C THR A 180 5.30 -45.17 -12.28
N ARG A 181 5.49 -44.04 -11.59
CA ARG A 181 4.71 -43.70 -10.40
C ARG A 181 3.25 -43.46 -10.76
N TYR A 182 2.99 -42.79 -11.87
CA TYR A 182 1.63 -42.55 -12.34
C TYR A 182 0.89 -43.86 -12.60
N GLU A 183 1.50 -44.82 -13.30
CA GLU A 183 0.92 -46.14 -13.57
C GLU A 183 0.63 -46.92 -12.28
N GLU A 184 1.57 -46.94 -11.33
CA GLU A 184 1.36 -47.56 -10.01
C GLU A 184 0.13 -46.99 -9.28
N LEU A 185 -0.03 -45.66 -9.32
CA LEU A 185 -1.14 -44.99 -8.66
C LEU A 185 -2.47 -45.21 -9.38
N VAL A 186 -2.47 -45.32 -10.71
CA VAL A 186 -3.66 -45.70 -11.48
C VAL A 186 -4.13 -47.09 -11.07
N GLU A 187 -3.22 -48.06 -10.93
CA GLU A 187 -3.56 -49.41 -10.47
C GLU A 187 -4.10 -49.41 -9.02
N GLN A 188 -3.50 -48.61 -8.14
CA GLN A 188 -3.93 -48.51 -6.73
C GLN A 188 -5.30 -47.83 -6.56
N LEU A 189 -5.55 -46.74 -7.29
CA LEU A 189 -6.76 -45.92 -7.14
C LEU A 189 -7.97 -46.49 -7.89
N GLY A 190 -7.76 -47.40 -8.85
CA GLY A 190 -8.83 -48.13 -9.51
C GLY A 190 -9.71 -47.26 -10.44
N PRO A 191 -11.04 -47.47 -10.49
CA PRO A 191 -11.92 -46.86 -11.50
C PRO A 191 -11.95 -45.32 -11.53
N ASP A 192 -11.70 -44.68 -10.39
CA ASP A 192 -11.76 -43.22 -10.23
C ASP A 192 -10.36 -42.57 -10.27
N ALA A 193 -9.33 -43.32 -10.67
CA ALA A 193 -7.94 -42.88 -10.62
C ALA A 193 -7.69 -41.55 -11.33
N GLU A 194 -8.25 -41.37 -12.53
CA GLU A 194 -8.03 -40.16 -13.34
C GLU A 194 -8.54 -38.88 -12.65
N GLU A 195 -9.74 -38.91 -12.06
CA GLU A 195 -10.31 -37.74 -11.37
C GLU A 195 -9.56 -37.45 -10.07
N LYS A 196 -9.18 -38.49 -9.33
CA LYS A 196 -8.39 -38.36 -8.09
C LYS A 196 -6.99 -37.81 -8.39
N LEU A 197 -6.29 -38.38 -9.37
CA LEU A 197 -4.96 -37.94 -9.79
C LEU A 197 -4.98 -36.50 -10.29
N GLU A 198 -6.01 -36.07 -11.01
CA GLU A 198 -6.13 -34.67 -11.40
C GLU A 198 -6.16 -33.73 -10.19
N LYS A 199 -6.96 -34.06 -9.16
CA LYS A 199 -7.04 -33.28 -7.92
C LYS A 199 -5.72 -33.29 -7.15
N ILE A 200 -5.08 -34.45 -7.04
CA ILE A 200 -3.83 -34.65 -6.28
C ILE A 200 -2.66 -33.93 -6.95
N CYS A 201 -2.45 -34.15 -8.25
CA CYS A 201 -1.40 -33.50 -9.02
C CYS A 201 -1.55 -31.97 -8.98
N ARG A 202 -2.79 -31.47 -9.10
CA ARG A 202 -3.09 -30.03 -8.95
C ARG A 202 -2.70 -29.51 -7.56
N LEU A 203 -3.05 -30.24 -6.49
CA LEU A 203 -2.71 -29.83 -5.12
C LEU A 203 -1.20 -29.76 -4.90
N ILE A 204 -0.46 -30.75 -5.38
CA ILE A 204 1.00 -30.81 -5.26
C ILE A 204 1.65 -29.65 -6.03
N MET A 205 1.28 -29.47 -7.31
CA MET A 205 1.84 -28.40 -8.15
C MET A 205 1.54 -27.01 -7.59
N LEU A 206 0.29 -26.75 -7.18
CA LEU A 206 -0.07 -25.46 -6.60
C LEU A 206 0.66 -25.18 -5.29
N HIS A 207 0.87 -26.21 -4.44
CA HIS A 207 1.62 -26.02 -3.21
C HIS A 207 3.04 -25.53 -3.48
N HIS A 208 3.79 -26.22 -4.35
CA HIS A 208 5.19 -25.88 -4.62
C HIS A 208 5.33 -24.56 -5.37
N LEU A 209 4.39 -24.26 -6.28
CA LEU A 209 4.34 -22.97 -6.96
C LEU A 209 4.08 -21.81 -5.98
N ASP A 210 3.06 -21.94 -5.12
CA ASP A 210 2.71 -20.92 -4.13
C ASP A 210 3.84 -20.76 -3.07
N ARG A 211 4.50 -21.87 -2.70
CA ARG A 211 5.66 -21.86 -1.79
C ARG A 211 6.87 -21.15 -2.42
N GLY A 212 7.25 -21.52 -3.64
CA GLY A 212 8.37 -20.89 -4.36
C GLY A 212 8.14 -19.40 -4.56
N TRP A 213 6.91 -18.99 -4.87
CA TRP A 213 6.55 -17.57 -4.94
C TRP A 213 6.68 -16.85 -3.59
N THR A 214 6.27 -17.49 -2.50
CA THR A 214 6.39 -16.93 -1.15
C THR A 214 7.86 -16.74 -0.74
N GLU A 215 8.71 -17.74 -1.00
CA GLU A 215 10.16 -17.68 -0.75
C GLU A 215 10.82 -16.61 -1.61
N HIS A 216 10.42 -16.48 -2.88
CA HIS A 216 10.88 -15.42 -3.77
C HIS A 216 10.50 -14.02 -3.26
N LEU A 217 9.27 -13.82 -2.80
CA LEU A 217 8.85 -12.54 -2.21
C LEU A 217 9.66 -12.19 -0.95
N ALA A 218 9.99 -13.18 -0.12
CA ALA A 218 10.85 -12.99 1.05
C ALA A 218 12.27 -12.56 0.61
N TYR A 219 12.86 -13.26 -0.35
CA TYR A 219 14.15 -12.92 -0.94
C TYR A 219 14.19 -11.49 -1.51
N LEU A 220 13.14 -11.09 -2.24
CA LEU A 220 13.04 -9.73 -2.78
C LEU A 220 12.93 -8.66 -1.68
N ALA A 221 12.26 -8.97 -0.57
CA ALA A 221 12.17 -8.05 0.57
C ALA A 221 13.56 -7.84 1.21
N ASP A 222 14.30 -8.92 1.46
CA ASP A 222 15.64 -8.90 2.05
C ASP A 222 16.65 -8.15 1.17
N ILE A 223 16.59 -8.35 -0.14
CA ILE A 223 17.44 -7.60 -1.08
C ILE A 223 17.06 -6.13 -1.04
N ARG A 224 15.78 -5.80 -1.12
CA ARG A 224 15.35 -4.40 -1.16
C ARG A 224 15.84 -3.63 0.08
N GLU A 225 15.85 -4.26 1.25
CA GLU A 225 16.38 -3.66 2.47
C GLU A 225 17.91 -3.45 2.42
N SER A 226 18.64 -4.44 1.90
CA SER A 226 20.12 -4.41 1.89
C SER A 226 20.75 -3.70 0.69
N ILE A 227 20.02 -3.52 -0.42
CA ILE A 227 20.57 -3.03 -1.71
C ILE A 227 21.03 -1.57 -1.63
N HIS A 228 20.47 -0.78 -0.71
CA HIS A 228 20.83 0.61 -0.52
C HIS A 228 22.32 0.80 -0.13
N LEU A 229 22.94 -0.19 0.52
CA LEU A 229 24.37 -0.16 0.83
C LEU A 229 25.26 -0.27 -0.41
N ARG A 230 24.75 -0.80 -1.54
CA ARG A 230 25.50 -0.88 -2.81
C ARG A 230 25.69 0.47 -3.49
N ALA A 231 24.90 1.48 -3.13
CA ALA A 231 25.10 2.85 -3.58
C ALA A 231 26.51 3.38 -3.20
N LEU A 232 27.09 2.89 -2.09
CA LEU A 232 28.46 3.22 -1.67
C LEU A 232 29.51 2.75 -2.69
N GLY A 233 29.21 1.73 -3.50
CA GLY A 233 30.06 1.20 -4.57
C GLY A 233 29.88 1.87 -5.93
N ARG A 234 29.15 2.99 -6.02
CA ARG A 234 28.79 3.69 -7.28
C ARG A 234 27.97 2.83 -8.26
N GLN A 235 27.32 1.78 -7.79
CA GLN A 235 26.35 1.02 -8.56
C GLN A 235 24.95 1.60 -8.35
N ASN A 236 24.11 1.53 -9.38
CA ASN A 236 22.70 1.89 -9.27
C ASN A 236 21.95 0.77 -8.52
N PRO A 237 21.38 1.02 -7.32
CA PRO A 237 20.71 -0.02 -6.54
C PRO A 237 19.52 -0.65 -7.27
N LEU A 238 18.81 0.13 -8.09
CA LEU A 238 17.65 -0.36 -8.83
C LEU A 238 18.04 -1.39 -9.88
N ASP A 239 19.12 -1.13 -10.61
CA ASP A 239 19.60 -2.02 -11.66
C ASP A 239 20.10 -3.34 -11.07
N GLU A 240 20.82 -3.27 -9.94
CA GLU A 240 21.27 -4.47 -9.21
C GLU A 240 20.10 -5.27 -8.64
N PHE A 241 19.09 -4.60 -8.08
CA PHE A 241 17.86 -5.26 -7.63
C PHE A 241 17.17 -5.97 -8.78
N HIS A 242 16.97 -5.29 -9.92
CA HIS A 242 16.32 -5.89 -11.09
C HIS A 242 17.10 -7.11 -11.59
N ARG A 243 18.43 -7.02 -11.67
CA ARG A 243 19.26 -8.16 -12.07
C ARG A 243 19.07 -9.36 -11.15
N MET A 244 19.20 -9.17 -9.83
CA MET A 244 19.03 -10.24 -8.85
C MET A 244 17.60 -10.81 -8.84
N ALA A 245 16.59 -9.94 -8.99
CA ALA A 245 15.19 -10.34 -9.04
C ALA A 245 14.85 -11.15 -10.30
N VAL A 246 15.45 -10.82 -11.45
CA VAL A 246 15.31 -11.60 -12.69
C VAL A 246 16.01 -12.94 -12.57
N ASP A 247 17.26 -12.94 -12.09
CA ASP A 247 18.06 -14.16 -11.93
C ASP A 247 17.36 -15.17 -11.01
N ALA A 248 16.84 -14.73 -9.85
CA ALA A 248 16.14 -15.59 -8.90
C ALA A 248 14.78 -16.08 -9.41
N PHE A 249 14.07 -15.26 -10.20
CA PHE A 249 12.78 -15.64 -10.75
C PHE A 249 12.91 -16.67 -11.89
N ALA A 250 14.02 -16.66 -12.62
CA ALA A 250 14.21 -17.50 -13.80
C ALA A 250 14.12 -19.01 -13.52
N SER A 251 14.55 -19.46 -12.33
CA SER A 251 14.47 -20.88 -11.95
C SER A 251 13.19 -21.24 -11.21
N LEU A 252 12.44 -20.27 -10.66
CA LEU A 252 11.32 -20.49 -9.75
C LEU A 252 10.31 -21.52 -10.27
N ALA A 253 9.86 -21.38 -11.53
CA ALA A 253 8.87 -22.28 -12.11
C ALA A 253 9.44 -23.70 -12.32
N ALA A 254 10.70 -23.82 -12.73
CA ALA A 254 11.36 -25.10 -12.92
C ALA A 254 11.59 -25.81 -11.57
N ASP A 255 12.08 -25.07 -10.57
CA ASP A 255 12.32 -25.56 -9.21
C ASP A 255 11.01 -26.04 -8.56
N ALA A 256 9.90 -25.32 -8.79
CA ALA A 256 8.58 -25.72 -8.31
C ALA A 256 8.08 -27.02 -8.94
N ILE A 257 8.35 -27.23 -10.24
CA ILE A 257 7.98 -28.46 -10.95
C ILE A 257 8.82 -29.65 -10.43
N GLU A 258 10.14 -29.46 -10.27
CA GLU A 258 11.04 -30.49 -9.72
C GLU A 258 10.63 -30.89 -8.29
N ALA A 259 10.36 -29.91 -7.43
CA ALA A 259 9.89 -30.17 -6.06
C ALA A 259 8.53 -30.90 -6.02
N ALA A 260 7.65 -30.57 -6.96
CA ALA A 260 6.37 -31.25 -7.12
C ALA A 260 6.53 -32.69 -7.61
N GLN A 261 7.42 -32.95 -8.57
CA GLN A 261 7.75 -34.29 -9.03
C GLN A 261 8.29 -35.15 -7.88
N GLN A 262 9.26 -34.63 -7.14
CA GLN A 262 9.83 -35.33 -5.98
C GLN A 262 8.78 -35.69 -4.93
N THR A 263 7.79 -34.81 -4.73
CA THR A 263 6.68 -35.07 -3.81
C THR A 263 5.73 -36.13 -4.36
N PHE A 264 5.41 -36.08 -5.64
CA PHE A 264 4.57 -37.09 -6.31
C PHE A 264 5.18 -38.49 -6.23
N ASP A 265 6.50 -38.60 -6.41
CA ASP A 265 7.24 -39.87 -6.33
C ASP A 265 7.30 -40.45 -4.92
N THR A 266 7.39 -39.59 -3.89
CA THR A 266 7.67 -40.04 -2.51
C THR A 266 6.47 -40.04 -1.57
N ALA A 267 5.31 -39.54 -2.00
CA ALA A 267 4.10 -39.49 -1.17
C ALA A 267 3.65 -40.92 -0.78
N PRO A 268 3.57 -41.25 0.53
CA PRO A 268 3.36 -42.62 1.00
C PRO A 268 1.90 -43.11 0.88
N SER A 269 0.92 -42.22 0.85
CA SER A 269 -0.49 -42.55 0.59
C SER A 269 -1.17 -41.40 -0.13
N ILE A 270 -2.00 -41.75 -1.12
CA ILE A 270 -2.77 -40.83 -1.97
C ILE A 270 -4.29 -41.07 -1.78
N GLU A 271 -4.69 -41.98 -0.90
CA GLU A 271 -6.10 -42.33 -0.66
C GLU A 271 -6.85 -41.24 0.15
N ASP A 272 -7.70 -40.52 -0.59
CA ASP A 272 -8.95 -39.84 -0.27
C ASP A 272 -9.06 -38.79 0.88
N GLU A 273 -9.81 -37.74 0.53
CA GLU A 273 -10.44 -36.72 1.38
C GLU A 273 -9.57 -36.12 2.50
N LEU A 274 -8.92 -34.99 2.18
CA LEU A 274 -8.15 -34.18 3.15
C LEU A 274 -6.99 -34.93 3.84
N GLY A 275 -6.55 -36.06 3.28
CA GLY A 275 -5.65 -37.00 3.95
C GLY A 275 -4.53 -37.61 3.10
N VAL A 276 -4.02 -36.91 2.07
CA VAL A 276 -2.61 -37.14 1.68
C VAL A 276 -1.78 -36.90 2.95
N ASP A 277 -0.73 -37.69 3.24
CA ASP A 277 0.21 -37.35 4.33
C ASP A 277 1.02 -36.10 3.93
N LEU A 278 0.32 -34.97 3.96
CA LEU A 278 0.77 -33.60 3.76
C LEU A 278 1.34 -33.05 5.06
N SER A 279 1.78 -33.88 6.01
CA SER A 279 2.51 -33.37 7.20
C SER A 279 3.66 -32.44 6.79
N LYS A 280 4.22 -32.63 5.58
CA LYS A 280 5.20 -31.74 4.95
C LYS A 280 4.62 -30.61 4.06
N LEU A 281 3.38 -30.73 3.61
CA LEU A 281 2.68 -29.77 2.74
C LEU A 281 1.54 -29.02 3.47
N ALA A 282 1.63 -28.94 4.81
CA ALA A 282 0.61 -28.39 5.67
C ALA A 282 0.17 -27.00 5.20
N ARG A 283 -1.13 -26.85 4.92
CA ARG A 283 -1.71 -25.53 4.66
C ARG A 283 -1.61 -24.69 5.93
N PRO A 284 -1.36 -23.38 5.84
CA PRO A 284 -1.36 -22.51 7.01
C PRO A 284 -2.70 -22.63 7.74
N THR A 285 -2.66 -22.82 9.05
CA THR A 285 -3.86 -22.96 9.90
C THR A 285 -4.65 -21.64 9.98
N SER A 286 -4.01 -20.52 9.69
CA SER A 286 -4.62 -19.20 9.61
C SER A 286 -3.83 -18.31 8.66
N THR A 287 -4.56 -17.55 7.85
CA THR A 287 -4.00 -16.50 6.99
C THR A 287 -4.78 -15.21 7.25
N TRP A 288 -4.08 -14.08 7.26
CA TRP A 288 -4.68 -12.77 7.44
C TRP A 288 -4.17 -11.82 6.36
N THR A 289 -4.99 -10.83 6.02
CA THR A 289 -4.66 -9.78 5.07
C THR A 289 -4.59 -8.47 5.82
N TYR A 290 -3.57 -7.66 5.54
CA TYR A 290 -3.40 -6.34 6.12
C TYR A 290 -2.86 -5.37 5.07
N MET A 291 -3.14 -4.08 5.27
CA MET A 291 -2.53 -3.02 4.49
C MET A 291 -1.25 -2.59 5.19
N VAL A 292 -0.14 -2.52 4.45
CA VAL A 292 1.11 -1.96 4.99
C VAL A 292 0.99 -0.44 4.98
N HIS A 293 1.11 0.17 6.16
CA HIS A 293 1.11 1.62 6.33
C HIS A 293 2.52 2.20 6.52
N ASP A 294 3.50 1.34 6.78
CA ASP A 294 4.88 1.74 7.00
C ASP A 294 5.58 2.08 5.68
N ASN A 295 6.40 3.13 5.72
CA ASN A 295 7.27 3.50 4.62
C ASN A 295 8.67 2.93 4.91
N PRO A 296 9.06 1.77 4.34
CA PRO A 296 10.39 1.20 4.55
C PRO A 296 11.53 2.08 4.01
N LEU A 297 11.21 3.13 3.23
CA LEU A 297 12.15 4.14 2.76
C LEU A 297 12.18 5.41 3.63
N ALA A 298 11.31 5.52 4.63
CA ALA A 298 11.29 6.64 5.57
C ALA A 298 12.20 6.44 6.79
N ASP A 299 12.72 5.24 7.02
CA ASP A 299 13.68 5.03 8.10
C ASP A 299 14.93 5.89 7.84
N ASP A 300 15.32 6.61 8.89
CA ASP A 300 16.36 7.64 8.96
C ASP A 300 17.75 7.25 8.42
N ALA A 301 17.94 6.01 7.96
CA ALA A 301 19.15 5.56 7.30
C ALA A 301 19.49 6.38 6.05
N MET A 302 18.49 6.81 5.26
CA MET A 302 18.73 7.67 4.09
C MET A 302 18.96 9.15 4.43
N SER A 303 18.45 9.60 5.58
CA SER A 303 18.74 10.92 6.17
C SER A 303 20.19 10.97 6.68
N ALA A 304 20.63 9.93 7.39
CA ALA A 304 22.00 9.77 7.87
C ALA A 304 23.03 9.58 6.74
N LEU A 305 22.60 9.04 5.60
CA LEU A 305 23.41 8.86 4.39
C LEU A 305 23.25 10.00 3.38
N SER A 306 22.82 11.20 3.80
CA SER A 306 22.88 12.41 2.97
C SER A 306 24.34 12.82 2.69
N LEU A 307 25.06 12.00 1.93
CA LEU A 307 26.35 12.31 1.35
C LEU A 307 26.10 13.38 0.27
N PRO A 308 26.72 14.56 0.38
CA PRO A 308 26.55 15.61 -0.61
C PRO A 308 27.07 15.09 -1.96
N GLY A 309 26.16 14.88 -2.91
CA GLY A 309 26.49 14.65 -4.33
C GLY A 309 26.06 13.31 -4.96
N VAL A 310 25.30 12.45 -4.29
CA VAL A 310 24.90 11.13 -4.86
C VAL A 310 23.54 11.15 -5.58
N PHE A 311 22.69 12.13 -5.31
CA PHE A 311 21.44 12.34 -6.06
C PHE A 311 21.50 13.69 -6.77
N ARG A 312 21.90 13.65 -8.04
CA ARG A 312 21.70 14.69 -9.05
C ARG A 312 21.07 14.04 -10.27
#